data_AF-A0ABD0R794-F1
#
_entry.id   AF-A0ABD0R794-F1
#
_cell.length_a   1.000
_cell.length_b   1.000
_cell.length_c   1.000
_cell.angle_alpha   90.00
_cell.angle_beta   90.00
_cell.angle_gamma   90.00
#
_symmetry.space_group_name_H-M   'P 1'
#
loop_
_entity.id
_entity.type
_entity.pdbx_description
1 polymer ?
#
loop_
_entity_poly.entity_id
_entity_poly.type
_entity_poly.pdbx_seq_one_letter_code
_entity_poly.pdbx_strand_id
1 'polypeptide(L)'
;DEACCWSTHADFGKSRPLLAQTINTLLDTAKAPLPQDWDQTLDLPQVCAVHTLQALVKGSSLGVAVLQYTPVVAILSLTLLSSPCWAMRNAALQLYSSLCTRMLGQQPAGEEGSTHSGMSSPSFFNLYPALQPFLQGALESAAKDLHDATLLLHPSLYPVLTLLAKLQPGAEEQTR
;
A
#
# COMPACT_ATOMS: atom_id res chain seq x y z
N ASP A 1 4.60 22.81 28.49
CA ASP A 1 5.09 23.26 27.17
C ASP A 1 5.36 22.11 26.21
N GLU A 2 4.35 21.28 25.92
CA GLU A 2 4.41 20.32 24.80
C GLU A 2 3.08 20.35 24.04
N ALA A 3 2.98 21.31 23.13
CA ALA A 3 1.88 21.40 22.18
C ALA A 3 2.41 21.95 20.85
N CYS A 4 3.04 21.13 20.03
CA CYS A 4 3.14 21.37 18.58
C CYS A 4 3.62 20.11 17.85
N CYS A 5 2.84 19.61 16.89
CA CYS A 5 3.26 18.91 15.65
C CYS A 5 2.29 17.81 15.14
N TRP A 6 0.98 18.06 15.03
CA TRP A 6 0.12 17.15 14.23
C TRP A 6 -0.73 17.83 13.15
N SER A 7 -0.55 19.13 12.90
CA SER A 7 -1.40 19.88 11.95
C SER A 7 -0.96 19.81 10.48
N THR A 8 -0.30 18.75 10.00
CA THR A 8 0.40 18.82 8.70
C THR A 8 -0.15 17.95 7.56
N HIS A 9 -1.28 17.25 7.70
CA HIS A 9 -1.80 16.47 6.57
C HIS A 9 -2.30 17.32 5.39
N ALA A 10 -2.66 18.60 5.61
CA ALA A 10 -3.19 19.48 4.55
C ALA A 10 -2.13 20.39 3.89
N ASP A 11 -0.93 20.55 4.47
CA ASP A 11 0.05 21.56 4.02
C ASP A 11 1.21 21.00 3.17
N PHE A 12 1.40 19.69 3.13
CA PHE A 12 2.48 19.10 2.32
C PHE A 12 2.20 19.14 0.81
N GLY A 13 0.94 19.05 0.38
CA GLY A 13 0.55 19.22 -1.02
C GLY A 13 0.87 20.62 -1.57
N LYS A 14 0.78 21.64 -0.72
CA LYS A 14 1.17 23.02 -1.07
C LYS A 14 2.68 23.20 -1.15
N SER A 15 3.44 22.41 -0.39
CA SER A 15 4.90 22.56 -0.27
C SER A 15 5.67 21.97 -1.45
N ARG A 16 5.08 21.04 -2.22
CA ARG A 16 5.73 20.35 -3.36
C ARG A 16 4.75 20.08 -4.51
N PRO A 17 4.30 21.13 -5.23
CA PRO A 17 3.26 21.01 -6.26
C PRO A 17 3.65 20.05 -7.40
N LEU A 18 4.93 20.04 -7.81
CA LEU A 18 5.41 19.15 -8.87
C LEU A 18 5.41 17.68 -8.45
N LEU A 19 5.70 17.37 -7.18
CA LEU A 19 5.62 16.00 -6.67
C LEU A 19 4.17 15.51 -6.64
N ALA A 20 3.26 16.35 -6.14
CA ALA A 20 1.82 16.06 -6.16
C ALA A 20 1.33 15.81 -7.59
N GLN A 21 1.67 16.70 -8.53
CA GLN A 21 1.29 16.55 -9.94
C GLN A 21 1.88 15.27 -10.55
N THR A 22 3.14 14.97 -10.27
CA THR A 22 3.82 13.75 -10.76
C THR A 22 3.13 12.51 -10.23
N ILE A 23 2.88 12.42 -8.92
CA ILE A 23 2.22 11.26 -8.31
C ILE A 23 0.81 11.09 -8.87
N ASN A 24 0.04 12.16 -9.00
CA ASN A 24 -1.30 12.10 -9.60
C ASN A 24 -1.25 11.62 -11.05
N THR A 25 -0.33 12.15 -11.86
CA THR A 25 -0.15 11.73 -13.26
C THR A 25 0.21 10.24 -13.35
N LEU A 26 1.08 9.76 -12.47
CA LEU A 26 1.46 8.35 -12.41
C LEU A 26 0.30 7.46 -11.95
N LEU A 27 -0.47 7.89 -10.95
CA LEU A 27 -1.68 7.18 -10.49
C LEU A 27 -2.71 7.08 -11.61
N ASP A 28 -2.96 8.17 -12.34
CA ASP A 28 -3.92 8.22 -13.45
C ASP A 28 -3.44 7.34 -14.61
N THR A 29 -2.15 7.41 -14.95
CA THR A 29 -1.55 6.57 -15.98
C THR A 29 -1.67 5.09 -15.60
N ALA A 30 -1.34 4.71 -14.36
CA ALA A 30 -1.40 3.32 -13.91
C ALA A 30 -2.84 2.75 -13.90
N LYS A 31 -3.86 3.60 -13.70
CA LYS A 31 -5.28 3.22 -13.70
C LYS A 31 -5.90 3.21 -15.10
N ALA A 32 -5.23 3.80 -16.09
CA ALA A 32 -5.76 3.88 -17.44
C ALA A 32 -6.05 2.48 -17.99
N PRO A 33 -7.16 2.29 -18.72
CA PRO A 33 -7.52 0.98 -19.27
C PRO A 33 -6.39 0.46 -20.17
N LEU A 34 -6.17 -0.85 -20.13
CA LEU A 34 -5.24 -1.48 -21.04
C LEU A 34 -5.79 -1.42 -22.47
N PRO A 35 -4.94 -1.27 -23.49
CA PRO A 35 -5.35 -1.42 -24.88
C PRO A 35 -5.99 -2.80 -25.10
N GLN A 36 -7.02 -2.91 -25.95
CA GLN A 36 -7.70 -4.19 -26.20
C GLN A 36 -6.77 -5.24 -26.80
N ASP A 37 -5.90 -4.83 -27.74
CA ASP A 37 -4.92 -5.69 -28.41
C ASP A 37 -3.50 -5.36 -27.96
N TRP A 38 -3.25 -5.38 -26.64
CA TRP A 38 -1.93 -5.04 -26.12
C TRP A 38 -0.93 -6.19 -26.36
N ASP A 39 0.18 -5.85 -27.01
CA ASP A 39 1.31 -6.74 -27.24
C ASP A 39 2.11 -6.91 -25.95
N GLN A 40 2.41 -8.15 -25.57
CA GLN A 40 3.20 -8.47 -24.38
C GLN A 40 4.68 -8.06 -24.51
N THR A 41 5.14 -7.76 -25.72
CA THR A 41 6.53 -7.35 -26.01
C THR A 41 6.75 -5.84 -25.91
N LEU A 42 5.67 -5.05 -25.81
CA LEU A 42 5.75 -3.60 -25.70
C LEU A 42 5.65 -3.14 -24.26
N ASP A 43 6.49 -2.17 -23.90
CA ASP A 43 6.42 -1.51 -22.60
C ASP A 43 5.13 -0.68 -22.49
N LEU A 44 4.25 -1.10 -21.59
CA LEU A 44 3.02 -0.38 -21.31
C LEU A 44 3.30 0.85 -20.42
N PRO A 45 2.79 2.05 -20.76
CA PRO A 45 2.96 3.23 -19.94
C PRO A 45 2.41 3.03 -18.52
N GLN A 46 1.39 2.19 -18.34
CA GLN A 46 0.86 1.78 -17.04
C GLN A 46 1.92 1.06 -16.20
N VAL A 47 2.65 0.11 -16.80
CA VAL A 47 3.71 -0.66 -16.13
C VAL A 47 4.86 0.27 -15.74
N CYS A 48 5.28 1.14 -16.67
CA CYS A 48 6.29 2.17 -16.39
C CYS A 48 5.86 3.10 -15.24
N ALA A 49 4.58 3.48 -15.18
CA ALA A 49 4.06 4.33 -14.12
C ALA A 49 4.12 3.64 -12.74
N VAL A 50 3.74 2.36 -12.67
CA VAL A 50 3.81 1.56 -11.44
C VAL A 50 5.27 1.39 -10.97
N HIS A 51 6.20 1.12 -11.88
CA HIS A 51 7.64 1.05 -11.54
C HIS A 51 8.20 2.40 -11.10
N THR A 52 7.75 3.50 -11.71
CA THR A 52 8.15 4.84 -11.28
C THR A 52 7.63 5.16 -9.88
N LEU A 53 6.37 4.81 -9.57
CA LEU A 53 5.84 4.90 -8.21
C LEU A 53 6.66 4.07 -7.23
N GLN A 54 7.07 2.86 -7.62
CA GLN A 54 7.93 2.02 -6.78
C GLN A 54 9.30 2.67 -6.53
N ALA A 55 9.91 3.25 -7.56
CA ALA A 55 11.18 3.96 -7.42
C ALA A 55 11.05 5.17 -6.47
N LEU A 56 9.95 5.92 -6.56
CA LEU A 56 9.64 7.02 -5.63
C LEU A 56 9.45 6.52 -4.19
N VAL A 57 8.77 5.40 -4.00
CA VAL A 57 8.57 4.77 -2.69
C VAL A 57 9.89 4.25 -2.10
N LYS A 58 10.82 3.77 -2.92
CA LYS A 58 12.15 3.31 -2.47
C LYS A 58 13.14 4.46 -2.26
N GLY A 59 12.97 5.57 -2.97
CA GLY A 59 13.87 6.72 -2.91
C GLY A 59 13.96 7.34 -1.50
N SER A 60 15.18 7.63 -1.05
CA SER A 60 15.45 8.26 0.25
C SER A 60 15.21 9.77 0.24
N SER A 61 15.52 10.46 -0.86
CA SER A 61 15.44 11.93 -0.99
C SER A 61 14.02 12.48 -0.99
N LEU A 62 13.06 11.74 -1.57
CA LEU A 62 11.65 12.10 -1.62
C LEU A 62 10.79 11.26 -0.68
N GLY A 63 11.38 10.26 -0.04
CA GLY A 63 10.63 9.21 0.64
C GLY A 63 9.65 9.71 1.70
N VAL A 64 10.05 10.68 2.53
CA VAL A 64 9.16 11.29 3.55
C VAL A 64 7.98 12.01 2.90
N ALA A 65 8.22 12.73 1.80
CA ALA A 65 7.16 13.44 1.09
C ALA A 65 6.23 12.50 0.30
N VAL A 66 6.72 11.30 -0.05
CA VAL A 66 5.92 10.24 -0.69
C VAL A 66 5.03 9.52 0.34
N LEU A 67 5.39 9.52 1.63
CA LEU A 67 4.64 8.80 2.68
C LEU A 67 3.16 9.20 2.74
N GLN A 68 2.83 10.48 2.53
CA GLN A 68 1.44 10.95 2.53
C GLN A 68 0.57 10.29 1.45
N TYR A 69 1.17 9.79 0.37
CA TYR A 69 0.48 9.09 -0.72
C TYR A 69 0.44 7.57 -0.51
N THR A 70 1.04 7.06 0.56
CA THR A 70 1.13 5.62 0.85
C THR A 70 -0.23 4.92 0.79
N PRO A 71 -1.32 5.44 1.41
CA PRO A 71 -2.62 4.77 1.34
C PRO A 71 -3.13 4.61 -0.10
N VAL A 72 -3.10 5.69 -0.89
CA VAL A 72 -3.62 5.65 -2.26
C VAL A 72 -2.78 4.78 -3.18
N VAL A 73 -1.45 4.77 -3.02
CA VAL A 73 -0.55 3.92 -3.81
C VAL A 73 -0.67 2.46 -3.39
N ALA A 74 -0.89 2.17 -2.10
CA ALA A 74 -1.14 0.81 -1.63
C ALA A 74 -2.46 0.25 -2.18
N ILE A 75 -3.56 1.02 -2.11
CA ILE A 75 -4.84 0.65 -2.71
C ILE A 75 -4.70 0.39 -4.21
N LEU A 76 -4.00 1.27 -4.93
CA LEU A 76 -3.70 1.07 -6.35
C LEU A 76 -2.97 -0.26 -6.57
N SER A 77 -1.88 -0.51 -5.84
CA SER A 77 -1.08 -1.73 -6.00
C SER A 77 -1.90 -2.99 -5.74
N LEU A 78 -2.75 -3.01 -4.71
CA LEU A 78 -3.62 -4.16 -4.42
C LEU A 78 -4.69 -4.37 -5.49
N THR A 79 -5.24 -3.27 -6.03
CA THR A 79 -6.25 -3.32 -7.11
C THR A 79 -5.64 -3.89 -8.40
N LEU A 80 -4.41 -3.49 -8.73
CA LEU A 80 -3.72 -3.91 -9.95
C LEU A 80 -3.32 -5.39 -9.97
N LEU A 81 -3.37 -6.09 -8.83
CA LEU A 81 -3.15 -7.55 -8.77
C LEU A 81 -4.22 -8.34 -9.54
N SER A 82 -5.39 -7.74 -9.74
CA SER A 82 -6.46 -8.30 -10.56
C SER A 82 -6.34 -7.95 -12.05
N SER A 83 -5.26 -7.27 -12.46
CA SER A 83 -5.05 -6.94 -13.87
C SER A 83 -4.93 -8.20 -14.74
N PRO A 84 -5.54 -8.23 -15.94
CA PRO A 84 -5.32 -9.32 -16.89
C PRO A 84 -3.89 -9.31 -17.47
N CYS A 85 -3.15 -8.20 -17.32
CA CYS A 85 -1.78 -8.07 -17.78
C CYS A 85 -0.79 -8.64 -16.74
N TRP A 86 0.02 -9.61 -17.16
CA TRP A 86 1.04 -10.21 -16.31
C TRP A 86 2.07 -9.18 -15.81
N ALA A 87 2.57 -8.30 -16.69
CA ALA A 87 3.55 -7.28 -16.32
C ALA A 87 2.99 -6.30 -15.28
N MET A 88 1.70 -5.91 -15.41
CA MET A 88 1.02 -5.07 -14.42
C MET A 88 0.93 -5.75 -13.05
N ARG A 89 0.54 -7.03 -13.00
CA ARG A 89 0.49 -7.78 -11.74
C ARG A 89 1.87 -7.85 -11.08
N ASN A 90 2.92 -8.11 -11.85
CA ASN A 90 4.29 -8.18 -11.35
C ASN A 90 4.76 -6.83 -10.78
N ALA A 91 4.59 -5.75 -11.55
CA ALA A 91 4.93 -4.39 -11.12
C ALA A 91 4.15 -3.99 -9.86
N ALA A 92 2.87 -4.34 -9.78
CA ALA A 92 2.01 -4.07 -8.64
C ALA A 92 2.45 -4.82 -7.36
N LEU A 93 2.80 -6.10 -7.48
CA LEU A 93 3.38 -6.89 -6.38
C LEU A 93 4.66 -6.25 -5.86
N GLN A 94 5.58 -5.88 -6.77
CA GLN A 94 6.84 -5.26 -6.43
C GLN A 94 6.66 -3.90 -5.74
N LEU A 95 5.71 -3.08 -6.20
CA LEU A 95 5.31 -1.83 -5.55
C LEU A 95 4.76 -2.09 -4.15
N TYR A 96 3.79 -3.01 -4.01
CA TYR A 96 3.18 -3.35 -2.73
C TYR A 96 4.21 -3.83 -1.71
N SER A 97 5.13 -4.73 -2.10
CA SER A 97 6.20 -5.19 -1.21
C SER A 97 7.07 -4.03 -0.70
N SER A 98 7.37 -3.06 -1.56
CA SER A 98 8.16 -1.88 -1.19
C SER A 98 7.41 -0.98 -0.21
N LEU A 99 6.09 -0.82 -0.40
CA LEU A 99 5.23 -0.10 0.53
C LEU A 99 5.13 -0.80 1.88
N CYS A 100 4.97 -2.12 1.92
CA CYS A 100 4.86 -2.89 3.16
C CYS A 100 6.09 -2.71 4.07
N THR A 101 7.30 -2.77 3.51
CA THR A 101 8.53 -2.50 4.27
C THR A 101 8.55 -1.09 4.83
N ARG A 102 7.99 -0.12 4.10
CA ARG A 102 7.96 1.28 4.52
C ARG A 102 6.86 1.57 5.55
N MET A 103 5.68 0.96 5.38
CA MET A 103 4.54 1.13 6.26
C MET A 103 4.77 0.51 7.64
N LEU A 104 5.37 -0.68 7.69
CA LEU A 104 5.60 -1.42 8.94
C LEU A 104 6.90 -1.00 9.67
N GLY A 105 7.71 -0.15 9.04
CA GLY A 105 9.04 0.21 9.54
C GLY A 105 10.09 -0.86 9.22
N GLN A 106 11.37 -0.45 9.25
CA GLN A 106 12.49 -1.41 9.22
C GLN A 106 12.81 -1.80 10.66
N GLN A 107 12.71 -3.09 10.98
CA GLN A 107 13.33 -3.63 12.18
C GLN A 107 14.86 -3.49 12.01
N PRO A 108 15.59 -2.85 12.94
CA PRO A 108 17.04 -2.77 12.86
C PRO A 108 17.61 -4.19 12.78
N ALA A 109 18.40 -4.47 11.75
CA ALA A 109 19.15 -5.71 11.64
C ALA A 109 20.17 -5.75 12.80
N GLY A 110 19.82 -6.44 13.89
CA GLY A 110 20.65 -6.51 15.09
C GLY A 110 19.89 -6.82 16.38
N GLU A 111 18.57 -6.64 16.44
CA GLU A 111 17.76 -7.03 17.61
C GLU A 111 16.95 -8.29 17.33
N GLU A 112 17.65 -9.43 17.19
CA GLU A 112 17.07 -10.77 17.17
C GLU A 112 16.57 -11.21 18.57
N GLY A 113 15.88 -10.33 19.30
CA GLY A 113 15.51 -10.60 20.70
C GLY A 113 14.44 -9.72 21.32
N SER A 114 14.04 -8.58 20.73
CA SER A 114 12.91 -7.80 21.24
C SER A 114 11.62 -8.24 20.54
N THR A 115 10.82 -9.08 21.20
CA THR A 115 9.49 -9.57 20.75
C THR A 115 8.44 -8.46 20.58
N HIS A 116 8.82 -7.18 20.70
CA HIS A 116 7.92 -6.04 20.83
C HIS A 116 8.16 -4.90 19.81
N SER A 117 9.08 -5.05 18.85
CA SER A 117 9.40 -4.01 17.86
C SER A 117 8.56 -4.11 16.57
N GLY A 118 7.26 -4.37 16.68
CA GLY A 118 6.33 -4.43 15.56
C GLY A 118 5.24 -3.37 15.66
N MET A 119 4.76 -2.88 14.51
CA MET A 119 3.67 -1.90 14.48
C MET A 119 2.37 -2.55 14.98
N SER A 120 1.74 -1.95 15.99
CA SER A 120 0.42 -2.39 16.47
C SER A 120 -0.68 -2.04 15.46
N SER A 121 -1.74 -2.85 15.42
CA SER A 121 -2.90 -2.61 14.54
C SER A 121 -3.51 -1.21 14.72
N PRO A 122 -3.79 -0.70 15.94
CA PRO A 122 -4.33 0.65 16.12
C PRO A 122 -3.40 1.74 15.57
N SER A 123 -2.09 1.62 15.80
CA SER A 123 -1.12 2.59 15.30
C SER A 123 -1.03 2.59 13.77
N PHE A 124 -1.10 1.41 13.13
CA PHE A 124 -1.14 1.28 11.68
C PHE A 124 -2.35 2.01 11.08
N PHE A 125 -3.55 1.76 11.62
CA PHE A 125 -4.77 2.38 11.09
C PHE A 125 -4.90 3.87 11.44
N ASN A 126 -4.30 4.32 12.54
CA ASN A 126 -4.17 5.75 12.82
C ASN A 126 -3.28 6.46 11.79
N LEU A 127 -2.20 5.82 11.33
CA LEU A 127 -1.31 6.36 10.29
C LEU A 127 -1.91 6.26 8.88
N TYR A 128 -2.66 5.19 8.60
CA TYR A 128 -3.20 4.89 7.27
C TYR A 128 -4.71 4.61 7.30
N PRO A 129 -5.54 5.58 7.75
CA PRO A 129 -6.97 5.34 7.99
C PRO A 129 -7.73 4.96 6.70
N ALA A 130 -7.29 5.47 5.55
CA ALA A 130 -7.90 5.15 4.26
C ALA A 130 -7.70 3.67 3.83
N LEU A 131 -6.75 2.93 4.41
CA LEU A 131 -6.56 1.52 4.11
C LEU A 131 -7.60 0.63 4.78
N GLN A 132 -8.08 1.00 5.97
CA GLN A 132 -9.01 0.18 6.75
C GLN A 132 -10.25 -0.27 5.95
N PRO A 133 -11.05 0.64 5.34
CA PRO A 133 -12.23 0.23 4.59
C PRO A 133 -11.89 -0.65 3.37
N PHE A 134 -10.75 -0.41 2.73
CA PHE A 134 -10.32 -1.21 1.59
C PHE A 134 -9.94 -2.65 2.00
N LEU A 135 -9.13 -2.80 3.06
CA LEU A 135 -8.72 -4.10 3.57
C LEU A 135 -9.92 -4.89 4.09
N GLN A 136 -10.83 -4.23 4.80
CA GLN A 136 -12.08 -4.83 5.27
C GLN A 136 -12.94 -5.32 4.10
N GLY A 137 -13.15 -4.49 3.07
CA GLY A 137 -13.94 -4.90 1.89
C GLY A 137 -13.33 -6.10 1.15
N ALA A 138 -12.00 -6.18 1.05
CA ALA A 138 -11.33 -7.35 0.46
C ALA A 138 -11.57 -8.63 1.27
N LEU A 139 -11.56 -8.55 2.60
CA LEU A 139 -11.85 -9.68 3.49
C LEU A 139 -13.32 -10.09 3.44
N GLU A 140 -14.24 -9.12 3.48
CA GLU A 140 -15.68 -9.37 3.41
C GLU A 140 -16.08 -10.03 2.09
N SER A 141 -15.53 -9.56 0.96
CA SER A 141 -15.78 -10.18 -0.35
C SER A 141 -15.31 -11.64 -0.37
N ALA A 142 -14.09 -11.91 0.10
CA ALA A 142 -13.56 -13.27 0.13
C ALA A 142 -14.33 -14.18 1.10
N ALA A 143 -14.75 -13.66 2.25
CA ALA A 143 -15.54 -14.40 3.24
C ALA A 143 -16.95 -14.72 2.74
N LYS A 144 -17.59 -13.78 2.03
CA LYS A 144 -18.89 -14.01 1.40
C LYS A 144 -18.81 -15.10 0.35
N ASP A 145 -17.83 -15.03 -0.55
CA ASP A 145 -17.68 -16.04 -1.60
C ASP A 145 -17.42 -17.44 -1.02
N LEU A 146 -16.63 -17.51 0.06
CA LEU A 146 -16.41 -18.74 0.82
C LEU A 146 -17.70 -19.28 1.45
N HIS A 147 -18.54 -18.40 2.03
CA HIS A 147 -19.83 -18.77 2.60
C HIS A 147 -20.81 -19.29 1.53
N ASP A 148 -20.83 -18.66 0.37
CA ASP A 148 -21.67 -19.02 -0.78
C ASP A 148 -21.15 -20.26 -1.53
N ALA A 149 -20.10 -20.93 -1.01
CA ALA A 149 -19.40 -22.06 -1.63
C ALA A 149 -18.89 -21.76 -3.05
N THR A 150 -18.61 -20.49 -3.34
CA THR A 150 -18.03 -20.02 -4.60
C THR A 150 -16.52 -19.87 -4.46
N LEU A 151 -15.76 -20.60 -5.28
CA LEU A 151 -14.30 -20.51 -5.29
C LEU A 151 -13.84 -19.45 -6.29
N LEU A 152 -14.02 -18.19 -5.94
CA LEU A 152 -13.49 -17.07 -6.72
C LEU A 152 -12.06 -16.73 -6.29
N LEU A 153 -11.22 -16.48 -7.29
CA LEU A 153 -9.85 -16.03 -7.04
C LEU A 153 -9.86 -14.57 -6.60
N HIS A 154 -9.27 -14.29 -5.45
CA HIS A 154 -9.05 -12.95 -4.91
C HIS A 154 -7.55 -12.60 -4.91
N PRO A 155 -6.99 -12.00 -5.99
CA PRO A 155 -5.55 -11.77 -6.11
C PRO A 155 -4.94 -10.91 -4.99
N SER A 156 -5.72 -9.99 -4.40
CA SER A 156 -5.28 -9.13 -3.30
C SER A 156 -5.36 -9.78 -1.92
N LEU A 157 -6.06 -10.91 -1.77
CA LEU A 157 -6.34 -11.52 -0.47
C LEU A 157 -5.07 -11.96 0.27
N TYR A 158 -4.17 -12.68 -0.42
CA TYR A 158 -2.91 -13.12 0.20
C TYR A 158 -2.04 -11.93 0.68
N PRO A 159 -1.80 -10.89 -0.14
CA PRO A 159 -1.12 -9.67 0.30
C PRO A 159 -1.79 -8.97 1.50
N VAL A 160 -3.13 -8.91 1.53
CA VAL A 160 -3.90 -8.33 2.64
C VAL A 160 -3.70 -9.13 3.92
N LEU A 161 -3.90 -10.44 3.88
CA LEU A 161 -3.71 -11.33 5.03
C LEU A 161 -2.27 -11.29 5.54
N THR A 162 -1.28 -11.26 4.64
CA THR A 162 0.13 -11.17 5.00
C THR A 162 0.49 -9.85 5.67
N LEU A 163 -0.12 -8.73 5.25
CA LEU A 163 0.06 -7.44 5.92
C LEU A 163 -0.52 -7.48 7.33
N LEU A 164 -1.75 -7.97 7.49
CA LEU A 164 -2.43 -8.06 8.77
C LEU A 164 -1.70 -9.00 9.75
N ALA A 165 -1.18 -10.13 9.26
CA ALA A 165 -0.42 -11.08 10.06
C ALA A 165 0.91 -10.51 10.60
N LYS A 166 1.41 -9.41 10.02
CA LYS A 166 2.63 -8.72 10.48
C LYS A 166 2.34 -7.62 11.50
N LEU A 167 1.07 -7.24 11.68
CA LEU A 167 0.68 -6.28 12.71
C LEU A 167 0.66 -6.97 14.07
N GLN A 168 1.17 -6.30 15.10
CA GLN A 168 1.05 -6.81 16.46
C GLN A 168 -0.40 -6.66 16.94
N PRO A 169 -0.94 -7.65 17.67
CA PRO A 169 -2.19 -7.45 18.40
C PRO A 169 -2.02 -6.20 19.27
N GLY A 170 -3.04 -5.33 19.29
CA GLY A 170 -3.06 -4.24 20.26
C GLY A 170 -2.87 -4.86 21.64
N ALA A 171 -2.05 -4.26 22.49
CA ALA A 171 -2.00 -4.67 23.88
C ALA A 171 -3.43 -4.48 24.42
N GLU A 172 -4.19 -5.57 24.49
CA GLU A 172 -5.42 -5.54 25.27
C GLU A 172 -4.97 -5.21 26.68
N GLU A 173 -5.48 -4.10 27.21
CA GLU A 173 -5.48 -3.86 28.64
C GLU A 173 -5.92 -5.16 29.30
N GLN A 174 -4.99 -5.79 30.01
CA GLN A 174 -5.24 -6.88 30.92
C GLN A 174 -6.24 -6.36 31.96
N THR A 175 -7.51 -6.34 31.59
CA THR A 175 -8.61 -5.95 32.47
C THR A 175 -8.78 -7.13 33.40
N ARG A 176 -8.27 -6.90 34.61
CA ARG A 176 -8.25 -7.81 35.74
C ARG A 176 -9.66 -8.12 36.22
#